data_AF-A0A7C6MTZ2-F1
#
_entry.id   AF-A0A7C6MTZ2-F1
#
_cell.length_a   1.000
_cell.length_b   1.000
_cell.length_c   1.000
_cell.angle_alpha   90.00
_cell.angle_beta   90.00
_cell.angle_gamma   90.00
#
_symmetry.space_group_name_H-M   'P 1'
#
loop_
_entity.id
_entity.type
_entity.pdbx_description
1 polymer ?
#
loop_
_entity_poly.entity_id
_entity_poly.type
_entity_poly.pdbx_seq_one_letter_code
_entity_poly.pdbx_strand_id
1 'polypeptide(L)'
;MHSIAFEFETEKELQEVADQLWKKHGISGEFEMYPTKDGHFRLHVFAEKPIRESILEKINAKKVQSKGSFGSPISKGNVSND
;
A
#
# COMPACT_ATOMS: atom_id res chain seq x y z
N MET A 1 -2.09 -15.97 -0.81
CA MET A 1 -2.81 -14.71 -1.11
C MET A 1 -1.90 -13.57 -0.74
N HIS A 2 -1.70 -12.61 -1.66
CA HIS A 2 -0.84 -11.46 -1.43
C HIS A 2 -1.72 -10.26 -1.12
N SER A 3 -1.64 -9.75 0.11
CA SER A 3 -2.33 -8.53 0.49
C SER A 3 -1.33 -7.41 0.72
N ILE A 4 -1.68 -6.22 0.23
CA ILE A 4 -0.94 -5.00 0.49
C ILE A 4 -1.91 -3.88 0.81
N ALA A 5 -1.48 -3.00 1.69
CA ALA A 5 -2.24 -1.81 2.00
C ALA A 5 -1.43 -0.55 1.71
N PHE A 6 -2.13 0.46 1.23
CA PHE A 6 -1.59 1.78 0.96
C PHE A 6 -2.45 2.81 1.67
N GLU A 7 -1.79 3.85 2.17
CA GLU A 7 -2.44 4.99 2.80
C GLU A 7 -2.13 6.24 1.98
N PHE A 8 -3.18 7.02 1.76
CA PHE A 8 -3.21 8.22 0.93
C PHE A 8 -3.79 9.37 1.73
N GLU A 9 -3.33 10.58 1.44
CA GLU A 9 -3.89 11.79 2.06
C GLU A 9 -5.24 12.16 1.44
N THR A 10 -5.44 11.84 0.16
CA THR A 10 -6.67 12.18 -0.57
C THR A 10 -7.34 10.97 -1.22
N GLU A 11 -8.67 11.02 -1.33
CA GLU A 11 -9.46 10.00 -2.03
C GLU A 11 -9.09 9.90 -3.51
N LYS A 12 -8.78 11.04 -4.13
CA LYS A 12 -8.41 11.11 -5.54
C LYS A 12 -7.15 10.29 -5.82
N GLU A 13 -6.11 10.45 -5.01
CA GLU A 13 -4.88 9.67 -5.16
C GLU A 13 -5.12 8.18 -4.97
N LEU A 14 -5.95 7.81 -3.98
CA LEU A 14 -6.35 6.43 -3.76
C LEU A 14 -7.01 5.85 -5.02
N GLN A 15 -7.96 6.57 -5.60
CA GLN A 15 -8.71 6.12 -6.76
C GLN A 15 -7.83 6.01 -8.00
N GLU A 16 -6.94 6.99 -8.23
CA GLU A 16 -5.99 6.97 -9.35
C GLU A 16 -5.03 5.78 -9.25
N VAL A 17 -4.55 5.44 -8.05
CA VAL A 17 -3.67 4.29 -7.86
C VAL A 17 -4.43 2.97 -8.01
N ALA A 18 -5.64 2.87 -7.47
CA ALA A 18 -6.46 1.68 -7.66
C ALA A 18 -6.77 1.41 -9.15
N ASP A 19 -7.11 2.46 -9.90
CA ASP A 19 -7.34 2.38 -11.34
C ASP A 19 -6.08 1.95 -12.10
N GLN A 20 -4.91 2.49 -11.73
CA GLN A 20 -3.63 2.06 -12.31
C GLN A 20 -3.32 0.59 -12.00
N LEU A 21 -3.53 0.14 -10.76
CA LEU A 21 -3.32 -1.26 -10.40
C LEU A 21 -4.21 -2.18 -11.23
N TRP A 22 -5.49 -1.84 -11.39
CA TRP A 22 -6.44 -2.63 -12.17
C TRP A 22 -6.18 -2.53 -13.68
N LYS A 23 -6.28 -1.34 -14.26
CA LYS A 23 -6.27 -1.13 -15.72
C LYS A 23 -4.87 -1.18 -16.33
N LYS A 24 -3.88 -0.58 -15.68
CA LYS A 24 -2.52 -0.43 -16.23
C LYS A 24 -1.65 -1.64 -15.93
N HIS A 25 -1.78 -2.19 -14.74
CA HIS A 25 -0.96 -3.30 -14.28
C HIS A 25 -1.67 -4.65 -14.31
N GLY A 26 -2.98 -4.69 -14.56
CA GLY A 26 -3.74 -5.94 -14.65
C GLY A 26 -3.77 -6.71 -13.35
N ILE A 27 -3.62 -6.04 -12.20
CA ILE A 27 -3.72 -6.68 -10.90
C ILE A 27 -5.16 -7.16 -10.73
N SER A 28 -5.32 -8.49 -10.71
CA SER A 28 -6.60 -9.15 -10.51
C SER A 28 -6.74 -9.53 -9.03
N GLY A 29 -7.86 -9.14 -8.42
CA GLY A 29 -8.07 -9.29 -6.99
C GLY A 29 -9.19 -8.40 -6.45
N GLU A 30 -9.27 -8.33 -5.13
CA GLU A 30 -10.23 -7.48 -4.42
C GLU A 30 -9.54 -6.19 -3.96
N PHE A 31 -10.24 -5.07 -4.11
CA PHE A 31 -9.76 -3.75 -3.74
C PHE A 31 -10.76 -3.15 -2.75
N GLU A 32 -10.36 -3.03 -1.50
CA GLU A 32 -11.14 -2.38 -0.46
C GLU A 32 -10.63 -0.95 -0.26
N MET A 33 -11.54 0.02 -0.35
CA MET A 33 -11.23 1.44 -0.19
C MET A 33 -12.04 1.96 0.99
N TYR A 34 -11.36 2.52 1.99
CA TYR A 34 -12.06 3.08 3.14
C TYR A 34 -11.35 4.31 3.71
N PRO A 35 -12.12 5.31 4.15
CA PRO A 35 -11.56 6.41 4.93
C PRO A 35 -11.15 5.91 6.32
N THR A 36 -10.02 6.40 6.79
CA THR A 36 -9.48 6.13 8.13
C THR A 36 -9.94 7.21 9.12
N LYS A 37 -9.87 6.90 10.41
CA LYS A 37 -10.29 7.84 11.48
C LYS A 37 -9.42 9.11 11.56
N ASP A 38 -8.19 9.05 11.05
CA ASP A 38 -7.25 10.17 11.00
C ASP A 38 -7.49 11.11 9.80
N GLY A 39 -8.50 10.84 8.97
CA GLY A 39 -8.80 11.65 7.78
C GLY A 39 -8.00 11.24 6.53
N HIS A 40 -7.15 10.22 6.62
CA HIS A 40 -6.50 9.61 5.47
C HIS A 40 -7.38 8.54 4.82
N PHE A 41 -7.02 8.11 3.62
CA PHE A 41 -7.71 7.09 2.85
C PHE A 41 -6.84 5.84 2.73
N ARG A 42 -7.40 4.67 2.95
CA ARG A 42 -6.67 3.40 2.88
C ARG A 42 -7.21 2.52 1.77
N LEU A 43 -6.28 2.04 0.93
CA LEU A 43 -6.52 1.05 -0.10
C LEU A 43 -5.94 -0.29 0.33
N HIS A 44 -6.79 -1.28 0.53
CA HIS A 44 -6.43 -2.67 0.74
C HIS A 44 -6.56 -3.41 -0.59
N VAL A 45 -5.49 -4.05 -1.04
CA VAL A 45 -5.45 -4.82 -2.28
C VAL A 45 -5.15 -6.26 -1.94
N PHE A 46 -6.09 -7.15 -2.23
CA PHE A 46 -5.95 -8.60 -2.11
C PHE A 46 -5.76 -9.18 -3.50
N ALA A 47 -4.51 -9.38 -3.87
CA ALA A 47 -4.15 -9.96 -5.15
C ALA A 47 -3.96 -11.48 -5.02
N GLU A 48 -4.46 -12.20 -6.01
CA GLU A 48 -4.18 -13.63 -6.14
C GLU A 48 -2.70 -13.87 -6.47
N LYS A 49 -2.11 -12.95 -7.23
CA LYS A 49 -0.71 -12.97 -7.66
C LYS A 49 0.14 -11.94 -6.90
N PRO A 50 1.44 -12.19 -6.70
CA PRO A 50 2.33 -11.20 -6.12
C PRO A 50 2.39 -9.93 -7.00
N ILE A 51 2.21 -8.77 -6.37
CA ILE A 51 2.37 -7.47 -7.02
C ILE A 51 3.87 -7.20 -7.15
N ARG A 52 4.32 -6.84 -8.36
CA ARG A 52 5.73 -6.57 -8.63
C ARG A 52 6.22 -5.35 -7.86
N GLU A 53 7.41 -5.43 -7.25
CA GLU A 53 8.03 -4.32 -6.52
C GLU A 53 8.16 -3.05 -7.38
N SER A 54 8.48 -3.18 -8.67
CA SER A 54 8.56 -2.01 -9.57
C SER A 54 7.25 -1.23 -9.74
N ILE A 55 6.09 -1.86 -9.47
CA ILE A 55 4.79 -1.18 -9.44
C ILE A 55 4.65 -0.47 -8.10
N LEU A 56 5.01 -1.17 -7.02
CA LEU A 56 4.97 -0.66 -5.66
C LEU A 56 5.90 0.54 -5.44
N GLU A 57 7.01 0.63 -6.15
CA GLU A 57 7.95 1.77 -6.11
C GLU A 57 7.45 2.99 -6.89
N LYS A 58 6.62 2.77 -7.92
CA LYS A 58 6.01 3.86 -8.70
C LYS A 58 4.83 4.51 -7.98
N ILE A 59 4.26 3.81 -7.02
CA ILE A 59 3.17 4.30 -6.20
C ILE A 59 3.80 5.19 -5.11
N ASN A 60 3.64 6.51 -5.26
CA ASN A 60 4.00 7.50 -4.23
C ASN A 60 2.99 7.48 -3.07
N ALA A 61 2.71 6.30 -2.53
CA ALA A 61 1.81 6.12 -1.40
C ALA A 61 2.53 5.45 -0.25
N LYS A 62 2.08 5.74 0.96
CA LYS A 62 2.64 5.14 2.15
C LYS A 62 2.17 3.69 2.24
N LYS A 63 3.07 2.75 1.96
CA LYS A 63 2.80 1.32 2.17
C LYS A 63 2.60 1.08 3.66
N VAL A 64 1.41 0.64 4.02
CA VAL A 64 1.08 0.20 5.37
C VAL A 64 1.11 -1.32 5.35
N GLN A 65 2.02 -1.92 6.11
CA GLN A 65 2.03 -3.39 6.22
C GLN A 65 0.74 -3.83 6.91
N SER A 66 -0.14 -4.50 6.15
CA SER A 66 -1.28 -5.22 6.71
C SER A 66 -0.74 -6.31 7.62
N LYS A 67 -0.84 -6.08 8.92
CA LYS A 67 -0.23 -6.87 9.98
C LYS A 67 -0.83 -8.29 10.01
N GLY A 68 -0.32 -9.18 9.16
CA GLY A 68 -0.28 -10.62 9.39
C GLY A 68 1.16 -10.97 9.78
N SER A 69 1.41 -11.23 11.07
CA SER A 69 2.71 -11.57 11.67
C SER A 69 3.59 -12.43 10.75
N PHE A 70 4.89 -12.20 10.52
CA PHE A 70 6.00 -11.86 11.42
C PHE A 70 7.10 -11.06 10.68
N GLY A 71 7.66 -10.05 11.34
CA GLY A 71 8.87 -9.35 10.88
C GLY A 71 8.90 -7.90 11.34
N SER A 72 9.50 -7.67 12.49
CA SER A 72 9.77 -6.38 13.16
C SER A 72 9.89 -5.15 12.23
N PRO A 73 9.27 -4.00 12.56
CA PRO A 73 9.64 -2.72 11.97
C PRO A 73 11.02 -2.32 12.52
N ILE A 74 12.09 -2.77 11.88
CA ILE A 74 13.38 -2.07 11.98
C ILE A 74 13.29 -0.83 11.10
N SER A 75 12.74 0.23 11.66
CA SER A 75 12.95 1.60 11.22
C SER A 75 12.90 2.53 12.44
N LYS A 76 14.02 2.58 13.15
CA LYS A 76 14.48 3.64 14.05
C LYS A 76 15.94 3.30 14.33
N GLY A 77 16.96 4.06 13.97
CA GLY A 77 17.13 5.31 13.27
C GLY A 77 18.65 5.52 13.24
N ASN A 78 19.13 6.49 12.47
CA ASN A 78 20.48 7.01 12.63
C ASN A 78 20.78 7.26 14.11
N VAL A 79 21.82 6.61 14.65
CA VAL A 79 22.60 7.13 15.78
C VAL A 79 23.99 7.43 15.24
N SER A 80 24.20 8.70 14.94
CA SER A 80 25.48 9.29 14.62
C SER A 80 26.35 9.38 15.89
N ASN A 81 27.63 8.99 15.76
CA ASN A 81 28.84 9.56 16.36
C ASN A 81 28.83 10.03 17.84
N ASP A 82 29.54 9.31 18.72
CA ASP A 82 30.79 9.75 19.41
C ASP A 82 31.48 8.52 20.04
#